data_AF-A0A561UXE3-F1
#
_entry.id   AF-A0A561UXE3-F1
#
_cell.length_a   1.000
_cell.length_b   1.000
_cell.length_c   1.000
_cell.angle_alpha   90.00
_cell.angle_beta   90.00
_cell.angle_gamma   90.00
#
_symmetry.space_group_name_H-M   'P 1'
#
loop_
_entity.id
_entity.type
_entity.pdbx_description
1 polymer ?
#
loop_
_entity_poly.entity_id
_entity_poly.type
_entity_poly.pdbx_seq_one_letter_code
_entity_poly.pdbx_strand_id
1 'polypeptide(L)'
;MPEAVHAAALCAGAAAWMVVAGRSQGRRRARVLFGNGSDESPWWEERWESGRRRLEALLRGRREWLCLPVALLLGVLGESVLPMVAGAAAVPLVRRWLRRRELRKDRERRADGVMDLCGAVVGELRAGREPGQALLVGVGGTGVMGAAEAGVSAAARFGGDVPRALGQAAREPGLDGLAGVAACWRVAVDGGAGLAAGLDRLEGALRAERRRREELRAQLAGAWSTVAVLALLPVLGMGLGAALGAHPLRVLLHSTAGLVCLVMGGLLEAAGLLWAGRIVRAGEAV
;
A
#
# COMPACT_ATOMS: atom_id res chain seq x y z
N MET A 1 -1.49 35.96 24.99
CA MET A 1 -1.91 34.55 25.24
C MET A 1 -2.22 33.71 24.00
N PRO A 2 -2.66 34.23 22.82
CA PRO A 2 -2.95 33.36 21.66
C PRO A 2 -1.70 32.77 20.98
N GLU A 3 -0.57 33.48 20.99
CA GLU A 3 0.72 33.02 20.42
C GLU A 3 1.22 31.68 20.98
N ALA A 4 1.06 31.45 22.28
CA ALA A 4 1.49 30.21 22.93
C ALA A 4 0.64 28.99 22.50
N VAL A 5 -0.63 29.23 22.18
CA VAL A 5 -1.56 28.18 21.73
C VAL A 5 -1.24 27.79 20.28
N HIS A 6 -0.89 28.76 19.43
CA HIS A 6 -0.45 28.50 18.05
C HIS A 6 0.88 27.74 17.99
N ALA A 7 1.84 28.10 18.84
CA ALA A 7 3.11 27.38 18.95
C ALA A 7 2.93 25.94 19.46
N ALA A 8 2.06 25.73 20.46
CA ALA A 8 1.76 24.40 20.97
C ALA A 8 1.05 23.52 19.93
N ALA A 9 0.14 24.08 19.14
CA ALA A 9 -0.55 23.37 18.06
C ALA A 9 0.40 22.99 16.91
N LEU A 10 1.29 23.90 16.50
CA LEU A 10 2.32 23.62 15.49
C LEU A 10 3.29 22.53 15.96
N CYS A 11 3.71 22.56 17.22
CA CYS A 11 4.56 21.52 17.80
C CYS A 11 3.86 20.16 17.88
N ALA A 12 2.57 20.12 18.24
CA ALA A 12 1.79 18.89 18.26
C ALA A 12 1.56 18.31 16.85
N GLY A 13 1.28 19.17 15.86
CA GLY A 13 1.13 18.79 14.46
C GLY A 13 2.43 18.28 13.83
N ALA A 14 3.56 18.95 14.11
CA ALA A 14 4.89 18.54 13.66
C ALA A 14 5.33 17.23 14.32
N ALA A 15 5.05 17.04 15.61
CA ALA A 15 5.33 15.78 16.31
C ALA A 15 4.50 14.62 15.75
N ALA A 16 3.21 14.82 15.50
CA ALA A 16 2.34 13.84 14.87
C ALA A 16 2.80 13.52 13.43
N TRP A 17 3.20 14.52 12.65
CA TRP A 17 3.72 14.36 11.29
C TRP A 17 5.06 13.61 11.28
N MET A 18 6.02 13.95 12.16
CA MET A 18 7.30 13.26 12.23
C MET A 18 7.17 11.80 12.66
N VAL A 19 6.24 11.49 13.55
CA VAL A 19 5.95 10.11 13.97
C VAL A 19 5.33 9.30 12.83
N VAL A 20 4.57 9.94 11.93
CA VAL A 20 3.86 9.27 10.82
C VAL A 20 4.69 9.20 9.53
N ALA A 21 5.45 10.25 9.19
CA ALA A 21 6.18 10.39 7.94
C ALA A 21 7.61 9.84 8.01
N GLY A 22 8.24 9.85 9.18
CA GLY A 22 9.65 9.50 9.31
C GLY A 22 9.88 8.49 10.40
N ARG A 23 10.03 7.20 10.04
CA ARG A 23 10.98 6.28 10.70
C ARG A 23 11.05 4.82 10.19
N SER A 24 10.45 4.46 9.05
CA SER A 24 10.60 3.09 8.53
C SER A 24 11.85 2.84 7.66
N GLN A 25 12.54 3.88 7.17
CA GLN A 25 13.67 3.68 6.23
C GLN A 25 15.06 3.71 6.89
N GLY A 26 15.27 4.48 7.97
CA GLY A 26 16.60 4.69 8.55
C GLY A 26 17.13 3.54 9.42
N ARG A 27 16.26 2.80 10.12
CA ARG A 27 16.70 1.77 11.08
C ARG A 27 17.05 0.42 10.44
N ARG A 28 16.48 0.08 9.29
CA ARG A 28 16.82 -1.16 8.56
C ARG A 28 18.25 -1.12 8.02
N ARG A 29 18.72 0.04 7.52
CA ARG A 29 20.12 0.20 7.07
C ARG A 29 21.11 0.19 8.24
N ALA A 30 20.77 0.79 9.37
CA ALA A 30 21.62 0.76 10.57
C ALA A 30 21.77 -0.66 11.14
N ARG A 31 20.72 -1.48 11.10
CA ARG A 31 20.78 -2.87 11.58
C ARG A 31 21.65 -3.79 10.71
N VAL A 32 21.75 -3.52 9.41
CA VAL A 32 22.63 -4.27 8.50
C VAL A 32 24.10 -3.87 8.66
N LEU A 33 24.37 -2.65 9.13
CA LEU A 33 25.72 -2.15 9.40
C LEU A 33 26.27 -2.52 10.79
N PHE A 34 25.40 -2.76 11.78
CA PHE A 34 25.81 -3.03 13.17
C PHE A 34 25.40 -4.41 13.71
N GLY A 35 24.92 -5.32 12.84
CA GLY A 35 24.47 -6.65 13.23
C GLY A 35 25.63 -7.64 13.44
N ASN A 36 26.40 -7.47 14.51
CA ASN A 36 27.26 -8.53 15.05
C ASN A 36 27.27 -8.40 16.59
N GLY A 37 26.37 -9.11 17.26
CA GLY A 37 26.28 -9.13 18.72
C GLY A 37 25.01 -9.83 19.22
N SER A 38 25.15 -11.10 19.60
CA SER A 38 24.31 -11.95 20.48
C SER A 38 22.79 -11.76 20.47
N ASP A 39 22.12 -12.82 20.02
CA ASP A 39 20.68 -12.99 19.82
C ASP A 39 19.93 -13.33 21.13
N GLU A 40 19.89 -12.41 22.08
CA GLU A 40 18.90 -12.43 23.17
C GLU A 40 18.06 -11.15 23.10
N SER A 41 16.97 -11.18 22.34
CA SER A 41 16.00 -10.09 22.36
C SER A 41 15.31 -10.06 23.73
N PRO A 42 15.39 -8.97 24.51
CA PRO A 42 14.74 -8.90 25.82
C PRO A 42 13.21 -9.09 25.69
N TRP A 43 12.60 -9.80 26.63
CA TRP A 43 11.13 -10.04 26.70
C TRP A 43 10.27 -8.76 26.68
N TRP A 44 10.84 -7.61 27.09
CA TRP A 44 10.16 -6.31 26.98
C TRP A 44 10.13 -5.79 25.54
N GLU A 45 11.07 -6.20 24.68
CA GLU A 45 11.16 -5.82 23.27
C GLU A 45 10.08 -6.52 22.44
N GLU A 46 9.81 -7.80 22.67
CA GLU A 46 8.67 -8.50 22.07
C GLU A 46 7.31 -7.97 22.54
N ARG A 47 7.21 -7.59 23.83
CA ARG A 47 5.98 -7.02 24.40
C ARG A 47 5.75 -5.59 23.90
N TRP A 48 6.82 -4.82 23.74
CA TRP A 48 6.82 -3.48 23.14
C TRP A 48 6.53 -3.54 21.63
N GLU A 49 7.08 -4.52 20.92
CA GLU A 49 6.79 -4.74 19.50
C GLU A 49 5.37 -5.25 19.28
N SER A 50 4.83 -6.12 20.13
CA SER A 50 3.44 -6.58 20.07
C SER A 50 2.46 -5.47 20.42
N GLY A 51 2.78 -4.66 21.44
CA GLY A 51 2.05 -3.43 21.77
C GLY A 51 2.10 -2.41 20.63
N ARG A 52 3.27 -2.18 20.02
CA ARG A 52 3.45 -1.30 18.85
C ARG A 52 2.75 -1.82 17.61
N ARG A 53 2.76 -3.13 17.32
CA ARG A 53 2.05 -3.72 16.18
C ARG A 53 0.54 -3.57 16.33
N ARG A 54 0.00 -3.75 17.56
CA ARG A 54 -1.40 -3.47 17.87
C ARG A 54 -1.74 -1.98 17.77
N LEU A 55 -0.88 -1.10 18.28
CA LEU A 55 -1.05 0.35 18.19
C LEU A 55 -0.95 0.84 16.73
N GLU A 56 0.01 0.35 15.95
CA GLU A 56 0.18 0.64 14.52
C GLU A 56 -0.96 0.06 13.67
N ALA A 57 -1.53 -1.08 14.05
CA ALA A 57 -2.73 -1.64 13.40
C ALA A 57 -3.98 -0.80 13.72
N LEU A 58 -4.15 -0.38 14.97
CA LEU A 58 -5.20 0.55 15.39
C LEU A 58 -5.06 1.92 14.72
N LEU A 59 -3.84 2.45 14.60
CA LEU A 59 -3.53 3.73 13.93
C LEU A 59 -3.61 3.63 12.40
N ARG A 60 -3.27 2.49 11.79
CA ARG A 60 -3.51 2.23 10.34
C ARG A 60 -5.00 2.19 10.03
N GLY A 61 -5.79 1.54 10.88
CA GLY A 61 -7.25 1.54 10.78
C GLY A 61 -7.89 2.91 11.00
N ARG A 62 -7.19 3.82 11.70
CA ARG A 62 -7.63 5.19 12.02
C ARG A 62 -6.80 6.29 11.33
N ARG A 63 -6.12 6.01 10.21
CA ARG A 63 -5.46 7.05 9.39
C ARG A 63 -6.43 8.15 8.93
N GLU A 64 -7.71 7.78 8.84
CA GLU A 64 -8.85 8.65 8.57
C GLU A 64 -8.99 9.78 9.63
N TRP A 65 -8.54 9.52 10.86
CA TRP A 65 -8.58 10.47 11.98
C TRP A 65 -7.40 11.43 11.99
N LEU A 66 -6.40 11.30 11.10
CA LEU A 66 -5.33 12.30 10.93
C LEU A 66 -5.81 13.53 10.16
N CYS A 67 -6.91 13.42 9.40
CA CYS A 67 -7.56 14.58 8.79
C CYS A 67 -8.18 15.51 9.84
N LEU A 68 -8.63 14.96 10.97
CA LEU A 68 -9.26 15.72 12.06
C LEU A 68 -8.29 16.67 12.79
N PRO A 69 -7.09 16.28 13.27
CA PRO A 69 -6.15 17.19 13.90
C PRO A 69 -5.55 18.19 12.91
N VAL A 70 -5.41 17.84 11.62
CA VAL A 70 -4.97 18.77 10.58
C VAL A 70 -6.06 19.81 10.28
N ALA A 71 -7.32 19.38 10.14
CA ALA A 71 -8.46 20.27 9.97
C ALA A 71 -8.73 21.12 11.23
N LEU A 72 -8.51 20.56 12.42
CA LEU A 72 -8.60 21.25 13.70
C LEU A 72 -7.47 22.29 13.84
N LEU A 73 -6.23 21.97 13.45
CA LEU A 73 -5.13 22.96 13.42
C LEU A 73 -5.47 24.13 12.51
N LEU A 74 -5.95 23.84 11.29
CA LEU A 74 -6.34 24.86 10.31
C LEU A 74 -7.57 25.67 10.75
N GLY A 75 -8.51 25.06 11.46
CA GLY A 75 -9.67 25.73 12.04
C GLY A 75 -9.33 26.62 13.24
N VAL A 76 -8.43 26.18 14.11
CA VAL A 76 -7.97 26.95 15.28
C VAL A 76 -7.13 28.15 14.85
N LEU A 77 -6.29 28.03 13.81
CA LEU A 77 -5.57 29.18 13.24
C LEU A 77 -6.49 30.15 12.46
N GLY A 78 -7.67 29.71 12.04
CA GLY A 78 -8.54 30.45 11.13
C GLY A 78 -9.72 31.18 11.77
N GLU A 79 -10.09 30.90 13.03
CA GLU A 79 -11.34 31.38 13.69
C GLU A 79 -12.59 31.24 12.78
N SER A 80 -12.70 30.16 12.01
CA SER A 80 -13.79 29.98 11.04
C SER A 80 -14.29 28.53 10.98
N VAL A 81 -15.60 28.35 10.81
CA VAL A 81 -16.29 27.03 10.84
C VAL A 81 -16.18 26.27 9.51
N LEU A 82 -15.86 26.99 8.43
CA LEU A 82 -15.70 26.48 7.05
C LEU A 82 -14.61 25.38 6.87
N PRO A 83 -13.39 25.51 7.41
CA PRO A 83 -12.38 24.44 7.35
C PRO A 83 -12.83 23.15 8.07
N MET A 84 -13.77 23.24 9.01
CA MET A 84 -14.36 22.10 9.70
C MET A 84 -15.28 21.29 8.76
N VAL A 85 -16.08 21.97 7.93
CA VAL A 85 -16.97 21.34 6.94
C VAL A 85 -16.18 20.77 5.77
N ALA A 86 -15.17 21.50 5.27
CA ALA A 86 -14.28 21.01 4.21
C ALA A 86 -13.44 19.80 4.69
N GLY A 87 -12.94 19.84 5.94
CA GLY A 87 -12.27 18.72 6.58
C GLY A 87 -13.18 17.50 6.72
N ALA A 88 -14.42 17.69 7.16
CA ALA A 88 -15.42 16.62 7.28
C ALA A 88 -15.76 15.98 5.92
N ALA A 89 -15.86 16.78 4.84
CA ALA A 89 -16.09 16.29 3.48
C ALA A 89 -14.87 15.58 2.87
N ALA A 90 -13.65 15.94 3.28
CA ALA A 90 -12.42 15.30 2.83
C ALA A 90 -12.20 13.91 3.47
N VAL A 91 -12.69 13.68 4.69
CA VAL A 91 -12.58 12.38 5.40
C VAL A 91 -13.08 11.20 4.57
N PRO A 92 -14.31 11.17 4.01
CA PRO A 92 -14.79 10.03 3.23
C PRO A 92 -14.01 9.80 1.93
N LEU A 93 -13.48 10.87 1.32
CA LEU A 93 -12.66 10.79 0.11
C LEU A 93 -11.28 10.18 0.41
N VAL A 94 -10.60 10.68 1.45
CA VAL A 94 -9.31 10.14 1.91
C VAL A 94 -9.49 8.71 2.41
N ARG A 95 -10.58 8.41 3.12
CA ARG A 95 -10.94 7.05 3.55
C ARG A 95 -11.12 6.11 2.37
N ARG A 96 -11.89 6.49 1.35
CA ARG A 96 -12.06 5.70 0.13
C ARG A 96 -10.73 5.48 -0.58
N TRP A 97 -9.89 6.51 -0.65
CA TRP A 97 -8.57 6.42 -1.28
C TRP A 97 -7.63 5.48 -0.53
N LEU A 98 -7.52 5.62 0.80
CA LEU A 98 -6.72 4.77 1.66
C LEU A 98 -7.19 3.31 1.60
N ARG A 99 -8.51 3.07 1.65
CA ARG A 99 -9.08 1.72 1.50
C ARG A 99 -8.75 1.11 0.15
N ARG A 100 -8.87 1.88 -0.95
CA ARG A 100 -8.47 1.42 -2.28
C ARG A 100 -6.97 1.09 -2.33
N ARG A 101 -6.14 1.86 -1.62
CA ARG A 101 -4.70 1.63 -1.54
C ARG A 101 -4.35 0.38 -0.74
N GLU A 102 -5.02 0.14 0.38
CA GLU A 102 -4.82 -1.06 1.19
C GLU A 102 -5.28 -2.31 0.42
N LEU A 103 -6.46 -2.25 -0.22
CA LEU A 103 -6.93 -3.33 -1.09
C LEU A 103 -5.96 -3.62 -2.24
N ARG A 104 -5.33 -2.60 -2.83
CA ARG A 104 -4.29 -2.80 -3.85
C ARG A 104 -3.06 -3.50 -3.27
N LYS A 105 -2.61 -3.11 -2.08
CA LYS A 105 -1.47 -3.77 -1.41
C LYS A 105 -1.77 -5.21 -1.06
N ASP A 106 -2.98 -5.51 -0.59
CA ASP A 106 -3.35 -6.89 -0.27
C ASP A 106 -3.43 -7.76 -1.53
N ARG A 107 -3.88 -7.19 -2.66
CA ARG A 107 -3.81 -7.86 -3.97
C ARG A 107 -2.37 -8.12 -4.40
N GLU A 108 -1.49 -7.12 -4.27
CA GLU A 108 -0.06 -7.27 -4.60
C GLU A 108 0.60 -8.35 -3.73
N ARG A 109 0.30 -8.38 -2.42
CA ARG A 109 0.80 -9.42 -1.50
C ARG A 109 0.32 -10.82 -1.86
N ARG A 110 -0.95 -10.96 -2.26
CA ARG A 110 -1.49 -12.25 -2.71
C ARG A 110 -0.86 -12.69 -4.03
N ALA A 111 -0.64 -11.77 -4.97
CA ALA A 111 0.06 -12.08 -6.21
C ALA A 111 1.50 -12.54 -5.93
N ASP A 112 2.17 -11.92 -4.96
CA ASP A 112 3.49 -12.34 -4.48
C ASP A 112 3.45 -13.76 -3.88
N GLY A 113 2.47 -14.04 -3.01
CA GLY A 113 2.31 -15.37 -2.44
C GLY A 113 1.98 -16.46 -3.48
N VAL A 114 1.35 -16.13 -4.62
CA VAL A 114 1.15 -17.06 -5.73
C VAL A 114 2.48 -17.41 -6.41
N MET A 115 3.41 -16.45 -6.54
CA MET A 115 4.76 -16.74 -7.04
C MET A 115 5.53 -17.63 -6.07
N ASP A 116 5.42 -17.37 -4.77
CA ASP A 116 6.04 -18.21 -3.73
C ASP A 116 5.45 -19.62 -3.73
N LEU A 117 4.14 -19.75 -3.94
CA LEU A 117 3.46 -21.04 -4.11
C LEU A 117 3.99 -21.80 -5.33
N CYS A 118 4.12 -21.14 -6.48
CA CYS A 118 4.71 -21.76 -7.67
C CYS A 118 6.12 -22.27 -7.38
N GLY A 119 6.97 -21.46 -6.74
CA GLY A 119 8.33 -21.84 -6.39
C GLY A 119 8.39 -23.02 -5.43
N ALA A 120 7.51 -23.05 -4.41
CA ALA A 120 7.39 -24.16 -3.49
C ALA A 120 6.98 -25.45 -4.21
N VAL A 121 5.96 -25.39 -5.07
CA VAL A 121 5.49 -26.56 -5.85
C VAL A 121 6.55 -27.04 -6.82
N VAL A 122 7.26 -26.14 -7.52
CA VAL A 122 8.37 -26.50 -8.42
C VAL A 122 9.50 -27.19 -7.65
N GLY A 123 9.86 -26.68 -6.46
CA GLY A 123 10.86 -27.29 -5.59
C GLY A 123 10.49 -28.72 -5.19
N GLU A 124 9.23 -28.93 -4.82
CA GLU A 124 8.71 -30.24 -4.42
C GLU A 124 8.61 -31.23 -5.58
N LEU A 125 8.21 -30.77 -6.76
CA LEU A 125 8.22 -31.59 -7.98
C LEU A 125 9.63 -31.99 -8.38
N ARG A 126 10.62 -31.10 -8.25
CA ARG A 126 12.03 -31.40 -8.51
C ARG A 126 12.62 -32.39 -7.49
N ALA A 127 12.08 -32.41 -6.28
CA ALA A 127 12.39 -33.42 -5.27
C ALA A 127 11.73 -34.79 -5.57
N GLY A 128 10.96 -34.90 -6.66
CA GLY A 128 10.32 -36.14 -7.09
C GLY A 128 8.97 -36.41 -6.42
N ARG A 129 8.36 -35.44 -5.73
CA ARG A 129 7.02 -35.61 -5.16
C ARG A 129 5.95 -35.62 -6.25
N GLU A 130 4.89 -36.37 -5.99
CA GLU A 130 3.70 -36.39 -6.84
C GLU A 130 3.04 -34.99 -6.88
N PRO A 131 2.52 -34.52 -8.04
CA PRO A 131 1.90 -33.20 -8.18
C PRO A 131 0.87 -32.83 -7.11
N GLY A 132 -0.04 -33.75 -6.76
CA GLY A 132 -1.04 -33.50 -5.73
C GLY A 132 -0.42 -33.21 -4.36
N GLN A 133 0.60 -33.98 -3.98
CA GLN A 133 1.33 -33.80 -2.73
C GLN A 133 2.19 -32.53 -2.75
N ALA A 134 2.87 -32.24 -3.85
CA ALA A 134 3.65 -31.01 -4.03
C ALA A 134 2.75 -29.76 -3.88
N LEU A 135 1.54 -29.79 -4.46
CA LEU A 135 0.56 -28.72 -4.31
C LEU A 135 0.11 -28.56 -2.85
N LEU A 136 -0.18 -29.65 -2.15
CA LEU A 136 -0.59 -29.60 -0.74
C LEU A 136 0.48 -28.99 0.17
N VAL A 137 1.75 -29.33 -0.07
CA VAL A 137 2.88 -28.75 0.66
C VAL A 137 3.01 -27.26 0.37
N GLY A 138 2.93 -26.86 -0.90
CA GLY A 138 3.02 -25.45 -1.29
C GLY A 138 1.86 -24.60 -0.73
N VAL A 139 0.63 -25.14 -0.76
CA VAL A 139 -0.55 -24.46 -0.25
C VAL A 139 -0.44 -24.26 1.27
N GLY A 140 -0.12 -25.32 2.02
CA GLY A 140 0.03 -25.24 3.47
C GLY A 140 1.23 -24.42 3.93
N GLY A 141 2.29 -24.33 3.11
CA GLY A 141 3.49 -23.54 3.43
C GLY A 141 3.36 -22.04 3.17
N THR A 142 2.50 -21.63 2.23
CA THR A 142 2.35 -20.21 1.84
C THR A 142 1.12 -19.54 2.44
N GLY A 143 0.02 -20.28 2.66
CA GLY A 143 -1.23 -19.74 3.22
C GLY A 143 -1.87 -18.63 2.36
N VAL A 144 -1.48 -18.50 1.09
CA VAL A 144 -1.88 -17.36 0.23
C VAL A 144 -3.36 -17.41 -0.17
N MET A 145 -3.96 -18.61 -0.19
CA MET A 145 -5.30 -18.85 -0.72
C MET A 145 -6.44 -18.59 0.26
N GLY A 146 -6.15 -18.42 1.55
CA GLY A 146 -7.17 -18.09 2.56
C GLY A 146 -8.36 -19.05 2.50
N ALA A 147 -9.57 -18.52 2.26
CA ALA A 147 -10.79 -19.33 2.17
C ALA A 147 -10.79 -20.36 1.03
N ALA A 148 -10.04 -20.12 -0.06
CA ALA A 148 -9.98 -21.03 -1.21
C ALA A 148 -9.05 -22.24 -0.99
N GLU A 149 -8.23 -22.22 0.06
CA GLU A 149 -7.29 -23.28 0.41
C GLU A 149 -7.97 -24.63 0.60
N ALA A 150 -9.10 -24.65 1.32
CA ALA A 150 -9.84 -25.88 1.61
C ALA A 150 -10.32 -26.58 0.33
N GLY A 151 -10.82 -25.82 -0.65
CA GLY A 151 -11.34 -26.37 -1.92
C GLY A 151 -10.23 -26.99 -2.77
N VAL A 152 -9.09 -26.31 -2.90
CA VAL A 152 -7.95 -26.84 -3.67
C VAL A 152 -7.26 -27.99 -2.94
N SER A 153 -7.16 -27.93 -1.62
CA SER A 153 -6.58 -29.02 -0.83
C SER A 153 -7.45 -30.28 -0.88
N ALA A 154 -8.77 -30.13 -0.83
CA ALA A 154 -9.69 -31.25 -1.01
C ALA A 154 -9.56 -31.86 -2.41
N ALA A 155 -9.51 -31.03 -3.46
CA ALA A 155 -9.30 -31.51 -4.82
C ALA A 155 -7.97 -32.28 -4.94
N ALA A 156 -6.88 -31.79 -4.37
CA ALA A 156 -5.58 -32.47 -4.43
C ALA A 156 -5.52 -33.76 -3.59
N ARG A 157 -6.15 -33.81 -2.41
CA ARG A 157 -6.15 -35.00 -1.52
C ARG A 157 -7.03 -36.13 -2.02
N PHE A 158 -8.17 -35.79 -2.60
CA PHE A 158 -9.19 -36.78 -2.98
C PHE A 158 -9.21 -37.08 -4.49
N GLY A 159 -8.19 -36.65 -5.24
CA GLY A 159 -8.11 -36.87 -6.70
C GLY A 159 -9.20 -36.14 -7.49
N GLY A 160 -9.68 -35.00 -6.96
CA GLY A 160 -10.66 -34.15 -7.65
C GLY A 160 -10.03 -33.28 -8.75
N ASP A 161 -10.86 -32.44 -9.37
CA ASP A 161 -10.44 -31.52 -10.43
C ASP A 161 -9.66 -30.32 -9.87
N VAL A 162 -8.35 -30.51 -9.71
CA VAL A 162 -7.40 -29.50 -9.24
C VAL A 162 -7.40 -28.25 -10.14
N PRO A 163 -7.32 -28.36 -11.50
CA PRO A 163 -7.43 -27.20 -12.37
C PRO A 163 -8.68 -26.36 -12.18
N ARG A 164 -9.85 -26.98 -11.99
CA ARG A 164 -11.10 -26.26 -11.73
C ARG A 164 -11.07 -25.55 -10.38
N ALA A 165 -10.56 -26.20 -9.33
CA ALA A 165 -10.45 -25.59 -8.01
C ALA A 165 -9.49 -24.38 -8.02
N LEU A 166 -8.35 -24.50 -8.69
CA LEU A 166 -7.42 -23.39 -8.90
C LEU A 166 -8.04 -22.26 -9.74
N GLY A 167 -8.80 -22.59 -10.78
CA GLY A 167 -9.53 -21.60 -11.58
C GLY A 167 -10.64 -20.88 -10.83
N GLN A 168 -11.28 -21.54 -9.85
CA GLN A 168 -12.22 -20.88 -8.93
C GLN A 168 -11.50 -19.95 -7.96
N ALA A 169 -10.38 -20.41 -7.37
CA ALA A 169 -9.55 -19.59 -6.50
C ALA A 169 -8.97 -18.36 -7.22
N ALA A 170 -8.68 -18.47 -8.52
CA ALA A 170 -8.17 -17.37 -9.34
C ALA A 170 -9.15 -16.20 -9.50
N ARG A 171 -10.44 -16.38 -9.17
CA ARG A 171 -11.44 -15.28 -9.21
C ARG A 171 -11.31 -14.33 -8.02
N GLU A 172 -10.60 -14.75 -6.98
CA GLU A 172 -10.36 -13.90 -5.82
C GLU A 172 -9.33 -12.79 -6.13
N PRO A 173 -9.56 -11.55 -5.69
CA PRO A 173 -8.67 -10.44 -6.01
C PRO A 173 -7.23 -10.69 -5.53
N GLY A 174 -6.29 -10.67 -6.48
CA GLY A 174 -4.87 -10.90 -6.22
C GLY A 174 -4.43 -12.35 -6.37
N LEU A 175 -5.32 -13.28 -6.70
CA LEU A 175 -5.01 -14.68 -6.99
C LEU A 175 -5.07 -15.03 -8.49
N ASP A 176 -5.13 -14.01 -9.35
CA ASP A 176 -5.28 -14.18 -10.81
C ASP A 176 -4.22 -15.11 -11.43
N GLY A 177 -3.01 -15.15 -10.86
CA GLY A 177 -1.92 -16.04 -11.28
C GLY A 177 -2.25 -17.53 -11.16
N LEU A 178 -3.19 -17.93 -10.30
CA LEU A 178 -3.65 -19.33 -10.17
C LEU A 178 -4.35 -19.83 -11.43
N ALA A 179 -4.89 -18.95 -12.27
CA ALA A 179 -5.43 -19.34 -13.58
C ALA A 179 -4.33 -19.87 -14.50
N GLY A 180 -3.13 -19.27 -14.43
CA GLY A 180 -1.94 -19.76 -15.12
C GLY A 180 -1.50 -21.13 -14.57
N VAL A 181 -1.50 -21.30 -13.25
CA VAL A 181 -1.18 -22.58 -12.59
C VAL A 181 -2.15 -23.68 -13.05
N ALA A 182 -3.44 -23.39 -13.07
CA ALA A 182 -4.48 -24.31 -13.57
C ALA A 182 -4.27 -24.69 -15.04
N ALA A 183 -3.88 -23.73 -15.88
CA ALA A 183 -3.58 -23.98 -17.28
C ALA A 183 -2.33 -24.88 -17.46
N CYS A 184 -1.25 -24.59 -16.73
CA CYS A 184 -0.05 -25.43 -16.71
C CYS A 184 -0.37 -26.86 -16.23
N TRP A 185 -1.24 -26.99 -15.23
CA TRP A 185 -1.68 -28.28 -14.72
C TRP A 185 -2.43 -29.10 -15.77
N ARG A 186 -3.41 -28.51 -16.45
CA ARG A 186 -4.13 -29.20 -17.54
C ARG A 186 -3.19 -29.67 -18.63
N VAL A 187 -2.31 -28.78 -19.12
CA VAL A 187 -1.36 -29.13 -20.19
C VAL A 187 -0.38 -30.22 -19.77
N ALA A 188 0.07 -30.23 -18.51
CA ALA A 188 0.97 -31.26 -18.00
C ALA A 188 0.28 -32.62 -17.84
N VAL A 189 -0.96 -32.63 -17.32
CA VAL A 189 -1.76 -33.85 -17.13
C VAL A 189 -2.23 -34.43 -18.47
N ASP A 190 -2.69 -33.58 -19.39
CA ASP A 190 -3.22 -34.01 -20.69
C ASP A 190 -2.10 -34.33 -21.71
N GLY A 191 -0.93 -33.68 -21.58
CA GLY A 191 0.15 -33.74 -22.57
C GLY A 191 1.44 -34.42 -22.12
N GLY A 192 1.53 -34.91 -20.87
CA GLY A 192 2.73 -35.54 -20.32
C GLY A 192 3.93 -34.60 -20.17
N ALA A 193 3.75 -33.29 -20.38
CA ALA A 193 4.78 -32.29 -20.24
C ALA A 193 5.14 -32.09 -18.77
N GLY A 194 6.42 -31.88 -18.45
CA GLY A 194 6.89 -31.68 -17.08
C GLY A 194 6.21 -30.47 -16.42
N LEU A 195 5.28 -30.72 -15.50
CA LEU A 195 4.57 -29.69 -14.73
C LEU A 195 5.53 -28.70 -14.07
N ALA A 196 6.65 -29.22 -13.55
CA ALA A 196 7.71 -28.40 -12.95
C ALA A 196 8.26 -27.35 -13.93
N ALA A 197 8.51 -27.72 -15.20
CA ALA A 197 9.01 -26.78 -16.20
C ALA A 197 7.96 -25.76 -16.63
N GLY A 198 6.68 -26.15 -16.66
CA GLY A 198 5.57 -25.24 -16.91
C GLY A 198 5.42 -24.19 -15.82
N LEU A 199 5.42 -24.63 -14.55
CA LEU A 199 5.31 -23.75 -13.40
C LEU A 199 6.54 -22.86 -13.20
N ASP A 200 7.75 -23.35 -13.46
CA ASP A 200 8.99 -22.55 -13.41
C ASP A 200 8.99 -21.43 -14.46
N ARG A 201 8.50 -21.72 -15.68
CA ARG A 201 8.29 -20.68 -16.71
C ARG A 201 7.22 -19.68 -16.31
N LEU A 202 6.11 -20.13 -15.71
CA LEU A 202 5.05 -19.25 -15.22
C LEU A 202 5.56 -18.34 -14.09
N GLU A 203 6.27 -18.89 -13.11
CA GLU A 203 6.90 -18.14 -12.02
C GLU A 203 7.90 -17.11 -12.56
N GLY A 204 8.73 -17.50 -13.53
CA GLY A 204 9.63 -16.60 -14.23
C GLY A 204 8.89 -15.47 -14.95
N ALA A 205 7.79 -15.77 -15.63
CA ALA A 205 6.96 -14.77 -16.31
C ALA A 205 6.32 -13.79 -15.32
N LEU A 206 5.75 -14.29 -14.20
CA LEU A 206 5.17 -13.46 -13.15
C LEU A 206 6.23 -12.56 -12.48
N ARG A 207 7.44 -13.08 -12.24
CA ARG A 207 8.56 -12.28 -11.71
C ARG A 207 9.05 -11.23 -12.69
N ALA A 208 9.12 -11.55 -13.98
CA ALA A 208 9.53 -10.60 -15.02
C ALA A 208 8.52 -9.45 -15.14
N GLU A 209 7.23 -9.75 -15.10
CA GLU A 209 6.16 -8.75 -15.07
C GLU A 209 6.26 -7.84 -13.84
N ARG A 210 6.51 -8.42 -12.65
CA ARG A 210 6.73 -7.63 -11.43
C ARG A 210 7.94 -6.69 -11.57
N ARG A 211 9.07 -7.20 -12.08
CA ARG A 211 10.29 -6.40 -12.29
C ARG A 211 10.04 -5.25 -13.26
N ARG A 212 9.36 -5.49 -14.38
CA ARG A 212 8.96 -4.41 -15.32
C ARG A 212 8.15 -3.32 -14.62
N ARG A 213 7.16 -3.69 -13.81
CA ARG A 213 6.36 -2.72 -13.04
C ARG A 213 7.21 -1.93 -12.05
N GLU A 214 8.15 -2.57 -11.37
CA GLU A 214 9.07 -1.92 -10.44
C GLU A 214 10.03 -0.97 -11.16
N GLU A 215 10.55 -1.35 -12.32
CA GLU A 215 11.39 -0.51 -13.18
C GLU A 215 10.62 0.72 -13.69
N LEU A 216 9.40 0.54 -14.18
CA LEU A 216 8.52 1.64 -14.59
C LEU A 216 8.26 2.60 -13.41
N ARG A 217 7.98 2.06 -12.22
CA ARG A 217 7.80 2.86 -11.00
C ARG A 217 9.08 3.62 -10.62
N ALA A 218 10.25 3.00 -10.79
CA ALA A 218 11.53 3.64 -10.53
C ALA A 218 11.81 4.78 -11.52
N GLN A 219 11.54 4.59 -12.81
CA GLN A 219 11.66 5.63 -13.82
C GLN A 219 10.71 6.80 -13.55
N LEU A 220 9.48 6.51 -13.11
CA LEU A 220 8.50 7.53 -12.77
C LEU A 220 8.81 8.25 -11.46
N ALA A 221 9.62 7.68 -10.55
CA ALA A 221 9.94 8.30 -9.27
C ALA A 221 10.59 9.69 -9.44
N GLY A 222 11.42 9.87 -10.47
CA GLY A 222 12.00 11.17 -10.83
C GLY A 222 10.93 12.20 -11.22
N ALA A 223 10.01 11.82 -12.12
CA ALA A 223 8.89 12.66 -12.53
C ALA A 223 7.94 12.98 -11.36
N TRP A 224 7.72 12.04 -10.44
CA TRP A 224 6.91 12.27 -9.25
C TRP A 224 7.57 13.22 -8.24
N SER A 225 8.91 13.29 -8.21
CA SER A 225 9.62 14.23 -7.33
C SER A 225 9.32 15.67 -7.71
N THR A 226 9.34 16.01 -9.00
CA THR A 226 9.04 17.38 -9.46
C THR A 226 7.56 17.72 -9.26
N VAL A 227 6.65 16.80 -9.55
CA VAL A 227 5.21 16.96 -9.24
C VAL A 227 5.00 17.20 -7.75
N ALA A 228 5.69 16.47 -6.87
CA ALA A 228 5.61 16.67 -5.43
C ALA A 228 6.14 18.04 -4.99
N VAL A 229 7.25 18.51 -5.58
CA VAL A 229 7.79 19.85 -5.32
C VAL A 229 6.80 20.94 -5.76
N LEU A 230 6.24 20.82 -6.97
CA LEU A 230 5.26 21.76 -7.49
C LEU A 230 3.97 21.77 -6.67
N ALA A 231 3.51 20.61 -6.20
CA ALA A 231 2.36 20.50 -5.30
C ALA A 231 2.64 21.06 -3.90
N LEU A 232 3.91 21.09 -3.46
CA LEU A 232 4.28 21.69 -2.16
C LEU A 232 4.44 23.22 -2.25
N LEU A 233 4.65 23.76 -3.46
CA LEU A 233 4.89 25.19 -3.68
C LEU A 233 3.80 26.11 -3.11
N PRO A 234 2.49 25.83 -3.24
CA PRO A 234 1.43 26.65 -2.66
C PRO A 234 1.50 26.72 -1.13
N VAL A 235 1.87 25.61 -0.48
CA VAL A 235 2.01 25.51 0.98
C VAL A 235 3.20 26.37 1.44
N LEU A 236 4.32 26.29 0.72
CA LEU A 236 5.50 27.13 0.98
C LEU A 236 5.17 28.62 0.77
N GLY A 237 4.43 28.95 -0.29
CA GLY A 237 3.98 30.31 -0.58
C GLY A 237 3.07 30.88 0.51
N MET A 238 2.13 30.08 1.03
CA MET A 238 1.30 30.48 2.17
C MET A 238 2.14 30.71 3.43
N GLY A 239 3.12 29.85 3.71
CA GLY A 239 4.03 29.99 4.84
C GLY A 239 4.87 31.27 4.78
N LEU A 240 5.43 31.58 3.60
CA LEU A 240 6.17 32.81 3.35
C LEU A 240 5.29 34.05 3.51
N GLY A 241 4.05 34.03 2.98
CA GLY A 241 3.10 35.13 3.14
C GLY A 241 2.76 35.39 4.61
N ALA A 242 2.57 34.34 5.41
CA ALA A 242 2.35 34.47 6.84
C ALA A 242 3.57 35.04 7.58
N ALA A 243 4.79 34.61 7.22
CA ALA A 243 6.03 35.12 7.80
C ALA A 243 6.28 36.61 7.50
N LEU A 244 5.80 37.09 6.34
CA LEU A 244 5.82 38.52 5.96
C LEU A 244 4.74 39.36 6.66
N GLY A 245 3.95 38.76 7.56
CA GLY A 245 2.90 39.46 8.30
C GLY A 245 1.56 39.56 7.57
N ALA A 246 1.42 38.96 6.38
CA ALA A 246 0.11 38.81 5.78
C ALA A 246 -0.74 37.85 6.62
N HIS A 247 -2.06 38.04 6.60
CA HIS A 247 -3.01 37.09 7.20
C HIS A 247 -3.77 36.35 6.09
N PRO A 248 -3.07 35.55 5.25
CA PRO A 248 -3.66 34.93 4.06
C PRO A 248 -4.83 34.02 4.44
N LEU A 249 -4.72 33.28 5.55
CA LEU A 249 -5.79 32.42 6.07
C LEU A 249 -7.05 33.21 6.45
N ARG A 250 -6.89 34.41 7.05
CA ARG A 250 -8.03 35.25 7.43
C ARG A 250 -8.78 35.75 6.21
N VAL A 251 -8.05 36.23 5.18
CA VAL A 251 -8.65 36.69 3.92
C VAL A 251 -9.26 35.54 3.12
N LEU A 252 -8.58 34.39 3.03
CA LEU A 252 -9.09 33.22 2.29
C LEU A 252 -10.37 32.64 2.89
N LEU A 253 -10.47 32.63 4.22
CA LEU A 253 -11.60 32.02 4.94
C LEU A 253 -12.77 32.98 5.19
N HIS A 254 -12.52 34.29 5.25
CA HIS A 254 -13.58 35.29 5.53
C HIS A 254 -14.00 36.11 4.31
N SER A 255 -13.35 35.96 3.15
CA SER A 255 -13.77 36.58 1.88
C SER A 255 -14.39 35.56 0.95
N THR A 256 -15.51 35.91 0.32
CA THR A 256 -16.14 35.12 -0.75
C THR A 256 -15.19 34.88 -1.93
N ALA A 257 -14.38 35.88 -2.31
CA ALA A 257 -13.36 35.72 -3.35
C ALA A 257 -12.25 34.73 -2.93
N GLY A 258 -11.90 34.72 -1.64
CA GLY A 258 -10.94 33.77 -1.06
C GLY A 258 -11.44 32.32 -1.09
N LEU A 259 -12.71 32.12 -0.75
CA LEU A 259 -13.39 30.81 -0.83
C LEU A 259 -13.45 30.27 -2.25
N VAL A 260 -13.83 31.10 -3.22
CA VAL A 260 -13.85 30.71 -4.65
C VAL A 260 -12.45 30.31 -5.12
N CYS A 261 -11.44 31.09 -4.75
CA CYS A 261 -10.04 30.77 -5.08
C CYS A 261 -9.57 29.45 -4.44
N LEU A 262 -9.92 29.21 -3.17
CA LEU A 262 -9.57 27.97 -2.45
C LEU A 262 -10.20 26.74 -3.12
N VAL A 263 -11.50 26.82 -3.46
CA VAL A 263 -12.22 25.73 -4.13
C VAL A 263 -11.64 25.47 -5.51
N MET A 264 -11.40 26.52 -6.29
CA MET A 264 -10.82 26.39 -7.64
C MET A 264 -9.39 25.85 -7.61
N GLY A 265 -8.55 26.35 -6.70
CA GLY A 265 -7.17 25.86 -6.52
C GLY A 265 -7.14 24.39 -6.11
N GLY A 266 -7.98 24.00 -5.14
CA GLY A 266 -8.10 22.61 -4.71
C GLY A 266 -8.63 21.69 -5.80
N LEU A 267 -9.58 22.15 -6.61
CA LEU A 267 -10.08 21.40 -7.77
C LEU A 267 -9.00 21.21 -8.84
N LEU A 268 -8.25 22.27 -9.17
CA LEU A 268 -7.14 22.20 -10.14
C LEU A 268 -6.04 21.24 -9.66
N GLU A 269 -5.67 21.32 -8.39
CA GLU A 269 -4.63 20.46 -7.82
C GLU A 269 -5.10 18.99 -7.77
N ALA A 270 -6.35 18.75 -7.36
CA ALA A 270 -6.94 17.42 -7.40
C ALA A 270 -7.03 16.86 -8.82
N ALA A 271 -7.42 17.68 -9.81
CA ALA A 271 -7.45 17.30 -11.21
C ALA A 271 -6.05 16.95 -11.73
N GLY A 272 -5.03 17.76 -11.39
CA GLY A 272 -3.63 17.50 -11.72
C GLY A 272 -3.11 16.17 -11.16
N LEU A 273 -3.38 15.89 -9.88
CA LEU A 273 -3.00 14.62 -9.25
C LEU A 273 -3.77 13.42 -9.84
N LEU A 274 -5.05 13.57 -10.14
CA LEU A 274 -5.86 12.53 -10.79
C LEU A 274 -5.35 12.22 -12.20
N TRP A 275 -4.98 13.26 -12.95
CA TRP A 275 -4.47 13.14 -14.31
C TRP A 275 -3.07 12.50 -14.32
N ALA A 276 -2.15 12.96 -13.46
CA ALA A 276 -0.84 12.34 -13.26
C ALA A 276 -0.97 10.85 -12.87
N GLY A 277 -1.85 10.55 -11.91
CA GLY A 277 -2.15 9.17 -11.52
C GLY A 277 -2.85 8.35 -12.60
N ARG A 278 -3.51 8.98 -13.58
CA ARG A 278 -4.10 8.30 -14.74
C ARG A 278 -3.04 7.99 -15.79
N ILE A 279 -2.11 8.89 -16.06
CA ILE A 279 -0.98 8.67 -16.98
C ILE A 279 -0.13 7.48 -16.52
N VAL A 280 0.17 7.41 -15.21
CA VAL A 280 0.92 6.27 -14.64
C VAL A 280 0.16 4.95 -14.82
N ARG A 281 -1.15 4.95 -14.56
CA ARG A 281 -1.97 3.74 -14.73
C ARG A 281 -2.09 3.31 -16.19
N ALA A 282 -2.09 4.27 -17.12
CA ALA A 282 -2.06 3.99 -18.55
C ALA A 282 -0.70 3.40 -18.96
N GLY A 283 0.41 3.92 -18.41
CA GLY A 283 1.75 3.38 -18.64
C GLY A 283 1.99 2.01 -17.99
N GLU A 284 1.32 1.67 -16.89
CA GLU A 284 1.34 0.33 -16.30
C GLU A 284 0.53 -0.71 -17.10
N ALA A 285 -0.28 -0.29 -18.10
CA ALA A 285 -1.19 -1.16 -18.86
C ALA A 285 -0.75 -1.44 -20.31
N VAL A 286 0.37 -0.87 -20.76
CA VAL A 286 0.99 -1.04 -22.09
C VAL A 286 2.21 -1.95 -21.97
#